data_AF-A0A962AXV0-F1
#
_entry.id   AF-A0A962AXV0-F1
#
_cell.length_a   1.000
_cell.length_b   1.000
_cell.length_c   1.000
_cell.angle_alpha   90.00
_cell.angle_beta   90.00
_cell.angle_gamma   90.00
#
_symmetry.space_group_name_H-M   'P 1'
#
loop_
_entity.id
_entity.type
_entity.pdbx_description
1 polymer ?
#
loop_
_entity_poly.entity_id
_entity_poly.type
_entity_poly.pdbx_seq_one_letter_code
_entity_poly.pdbx_strand_id
1 'polypeptide(L)'
;MSDDGNKASPGKSEISPEDREAFKRRAAEIGKRLDAVKSRHEPDREAAQEQSGRSRALSQGLRIATDLFAGVAVGLFIGWGLDQLLGTNWLIIVFLLVGVAAGLLNVIRTARRLQAESEPLQRKAPSVKDDDEDK
;
A
#
# COMPACT_ATOMS: atom_id res chain seq x y z
N MET A 1 -65.10 -31.64 -23.81
CA MET A 1 -64.70 -30.25 -23.57
C MET A 1 -63.22 -30.11 -23.91
N SER A 2 -62.92 -29.55 -25.09
CA SER A 2 -61.65 -28.93 -25.47
C SER A 2 -61.41 -27.70 -24.57
N ASP A 3 -60.25 -27.09 -24.35
CA ASP A 3 -58.95 -27.01 -25.04
C ASP A 3 -58.04 -26.27 -24.02
N ASP A 4 -56.96 -26.88 -23.53
CA ASP A 4 -55.55 -26.54 -23.78
C ASP A 4 -55.11 -25.06 -23.57
N GLY A 5 -53.92 -24.88 -22.98
CA GLY A 5 -53.07 -23.73 -23.32
C GLY A 5 -52.68 -22.74 -22.21
N ASN A 6 -51.98 -23.19 -21.18
CA ASN A 6 -51.02 -22.36 -20.44
C ASN A 6 -49.90 -21.84 -21.39
N LYS A 7 -49.63 -20.52 -21.42
CA LYS A 7 -48.36 -19.91 -21.90
C LYS A 7 -48.09 -18.63 -21.08
N ALA A 8 -47.07 -18.53 -20.21
CA ALA A 8 -45.64 -18.28 -20.50
C ALA A 8 -45.45 -17.15 -21.55
N SER A 9 -44.66 -16.08 -21.41
CA SER A 9 -43.51 -15.68 -20.56
C SER A 9 -43.24 -14.17 -20.84
N PRO A 10 -42.45 -13.43 -20.05
CA PRO A 10 -42.21 -11.99 -20.26
C PRO A 10 -41.29 -11.75 -21.47
N GLY A 11 -41.82 -11.08 -22.50
CA GLY A 11 -41.11 -10.75 -23.74
C GLY A 11 -40.06 -9.66 -23.55
N LYS A 12 -38.80 -10.10 -23.61
CA LYS A 12 -37.56 -9.40 -23.99
C LYS A 12 -37.76 -8.01 -24.63
N SER A 13 -37.29 -6.96 -23.96
CA SER A 13 -37.15 -5.61 -24.51
C SER A 13 -36.01 -5.59 -25.54
N GLU A 14 -36.36 -5.67 -26.83
CA GLU A 14 -35.42 -5.44 -27.92
C GLU A 14 -35.09 -3.94 -27.98
N ILE A 15 -33.91 -3.58 -27.50
CA ILE A 15 -33.37 -2.23 -27.59
C ILE A 15 -33.27 -1.86 -29.08
N SER A 16 -34.08 -0.89 -29.51
CA SER A 16 -34.12 -0.38 -30.89
C SER A 16 -32.72 0.05 -31.34
N PRO A 17 -32.32 -0.21 -32.60
CA PRO A 17 -31.00 0.16 -33.12
C PRO A 17 -30.66 1.65 -32.89
N GLU A 18 -31.66 2.53 -32.90
CA GLU A 18 -31.51 3.96 -32.65
C GLU A 18 -31.07 4.28 -31.21
N ASP A 19 -31.63 3.57 -30.22
CA ASP A 19 -31.29 3.75 -28.80
C ASP A 19 -29.84 3.32 -28.51
N ARG A 20 -29.36 2.29 -29.22
CA ARG A 20 -27.98 1.82 -29.11
C ARG A 20 -27.00 2.85 -29.66
N GLU A 21 -27.34 3.52 -30.74
CA GLU A 21 -26.51 4.59 -31.31
C GLU A 21 -26.49 5.82 -30.41
N ALA A 22 -27.64 6.22 -29.87
CA ALA A 22 -27.74 7.31 -28.92
C ALA A 22 -26.89 7.04 -27.65
N PHE A 23 -26.92 5.81 -27.15
CA PHE A 23 -26.09 5.40 -26.01
C PHE A 23 -24.60 5.42 -26.35
N LYS A 24 -24.20 4.88 -27.51
CA LYS A 24 -22.80 4.88 -27.97
C LYS A 24 -22.23 6.30 -28.11
N ARG A 25 -23.03 7.24 -28.63
CA ARG A 25 -22.63 8.65 -28.76
C ARG A 25 -22.36 9.29 -27.39
N ARG A 26 -23.25 9.06 -26.42
CA ARG A 26 -23.08 9.56 -25.05
C ARG A 26 -21.88 8.91 -24.36
N ALA A 27 -21.68 7.62 -24.53
CA ALA A 27 -20.53 6.90 -23.99
C ALA A 27 -19.21 7.44 -24.58
N ALA A 28 -19.17 7.68 -25.90
CA ALA A 28 -18.00 8.25 -26.56
C ALA A 28 -17.71 9.69 -26.09
N GLU A 29 -18.75 10.49 -25.86
CA GLU A 29 -18.59 11.85 -25.33
C GLU A 29 -18.08 11.85 -23.88
N ILE A 30 -18.60 10.97 -23.03
CA ILE A 30 -18.12 10.80 -21.65
C ILE A 30 -16.66 10.33 -21.65
N GLY A 31 -16.32 9.36 -22.51
CA GLY A 31 -14.93 8.90 -22.68
C GLY A 31 -14.00 10.05 -23.07
N LYS A 32 -14.39 10.86 -24.06
CA LYS A 32 -13.60 12.01 -24.51
C LYS A 32 -13.42 13.08 -23.43
N ARG A 33 -14.46 13.34 -22.62
CA ARG A 33 -14.39 14.27 -21.47
C ARG A 33 -13.53 13.69 -20.35
N LEU A 34 -13.63 12.39 -20.09
CA LEU A 34 -12.83 11.69 -19.09
C LEU A 34 -11.35 11.68 -19.47
N ASP A 35 -11.03 11.40 -20.73
CA ASP A 35 -9.67 11.44 -21.26
C ASP A 35 -9.09 12.85 -21.16
N ALA A 36 -9.83 13.89 -21.54
CA ALA A 36 -9.38 15.28 -21.42
C ALA A 36 -9.07 15.71 -19.97
N VAL A 37 -9.82 15.19 -18.98
CA VAL A 37 -9.58 15.43 -17.56
C VAL A 37 -8.41 14.59 -17.04
N LYS A 38 -8.30 13.33 -17.50
CA LYS A 38 -7.23 12.39 -17.16
C LYS A 38 -5.88 12.88 -17.67
N SER A 39 -5.79 13.33 -18.93
CA SER A 39 -4.57 13.85 -19.53
C SER A 39 -4.06 15.15 -18.88
N ARG A 40 -4.96 15.94 -18.26
CA ARG A 40 -4.58 17.10 -17.45
C ARG A 40 -4.07 16.72 -16.06
N HIS A 41 -4.50 15.57 -15.53
CA HIS A 41 -4.14 15.10 -14.18
C HIS A 41 -2.99 14.09 -14.17
N GLU A 42 -2.71 13.37 -15.24
CA GLU A 42 -1.59 12.41 -15.32
C GLU A 42 -0.21 13.05 -15.13
N PRO A 43 0.17 14.16 -15.80
CA PRO A 43 1.52 14.71 -15.63
C PRO A 43 1.77 15.23 -14.20
N ASP A 44 0.76 15.83 -13.56
CA ASP A 44 0.85 16.31 -12.18
C ASP A 44 0.82 15.16 -11.16
N ARG A 45 0.07 14.09 -11.46
CA ARG A 45 0.01 12.89 -10.59
C ARG A 45 1.28 12.06 -10.67
N GLU A 46 1.90 11.93 -11.84
CA GLU A 46 3.16 11.20 -12.00
C GLU A 46 4.31 11.94 -11.30
N ALA A 47 4.44 13.26 -11.50
CA ALA A 47 5.43 14.06 -10.78
C ALA A 47 5.18 14.09 -9.26
N ALA A 48 3.92 14.20 -8.81
CA ALA A 48 3.58 14.13 -7.39
C ALA A 48 3.73 12.70 -6.82
N GLN A 49 3.52 11.64 -7.60
CA GLN A 49 3.77 10.25 -7.18
C GLN A 49 5.25 9.94 -7.09
N GLU A 50 6.08 10.43 -8.01
CA GLU A 50 7.53 10.29 -7.93
C GLU A 50 8.10 11.09 -6.75
N GLN A 51 7.64 12.33 -6.56
CA GLN A 51 8.07 13.16 -5.43
C GLN A 51 7.54 12.64 -4.08
N SER A 52 6.31 12.10 -4.04
CA SER A 52 5.76 11.46 -2.83
C SER A 52 6.40 10.10 -2.55
N GLY A 53 6.73 9.31 -3.58
CA GLY A 53 7.47 8.06 -3.45
C GLY A 53 8.90 8.28 -2.95
N ARG A 54 9.59 9.29 -3.50
CA ARG A 54 10.94 9.69 -3.05
C ARG A 54 10.92 10.25 -1.62
N SER A 55 9.97 11.13 -1.29
CA SER A 55 9.85 11.68 0.07
C SER A 55 9.41 10.62 1.10
N ARG A 56 8.58 9.65 0.71
CA ARG A 56 8.24 8.50 1.55
C ARG A 56 9.45 7.60 1.80
N ALA A 57 10.25 7.30 0.77
CA ALA A 57 11.48 6.52 0.93
C ALA A 57 12.50 7.24 1.82
N LEU A 58 12.66 8.55 1.67
CA LEU A 58 13.56 9.37 2.49
C LEU A 58 13.09 9.44 3.95
N SER A 59 11.80 9.72 4.19
CA SER A 59 11.25 9.76 5.56
C SER A 59 11.31 8.39 6.25
N GLN A 60 11.09 7.31 5.50
CA GLN A 60 11.25 5.94 5.99
C GLN A 60 12.71 5.66 6.39
N GLY A 61 13.68 5.99 5.51
CA GLY A 61 15.10 5.80 5.77
C GLY A 61 15.59 6.63 6.95
N LEU A 62 15.16 7.89 7.04
CA LEU A 62 15.47 8.77 8.16
C LEU A 62 14.94 8.21 9.48
N ARG A 63 13.70 7.70 9.49
CA ARG A 63 13.13 7.10 10.70
C ARG A 63 13.91 5.87 11.16
N ILE A 64 14.31 5.00 10.24
CA ILE A 64 15.15 3.83 10.56
C ILE A 64 16.49 4.28 11.14
N ALA A 65 17.11 5.31 10.55
CA ALA A 65 18.35 5.88 11.07
C ALA A 65 18.15 6.45 12.48
N THR A 66 17.11 7.26 12.69
CA THR A 66 16.77 7.85 13.99
C THR A 66 16.49 6.78 15.05
N ASP A 67 15.78 5.70 14.72
CA ASP A 67 15.52 4.60 15.65
C ASP A 67 16.82 3.93 16.12
N LEU A 68 17.80 3.77 15.22
CA LEU A 68 19.12 3.25 15.57
C LEU A 68 19.92 4.24 16.42
N PHE A 69 19.98 5.51 16.00
CA PHE A 69 20.68 6.57 16.74
C PHE A 69 20.10 6.78 18.14
N ALA A 70 18.78 6.69 18.30
CA ALA A 70 18.12 6.83 19.60
C ALA A 70 18.58 5.74 20.57
N GLY A 71 18.63 4.48 20.13
CA GLY A 71 19.11 3.36 20.96
C GLY A 71 20.57 3.54 21.39
N VAL A 72 21.44 3.93 20.46
CA VAL A 72 22.86 4.20 20.72
C VAL A 72 23.03 5.38 21.68
N ALA A 73 22.33 6.49 21.45
CA ALA A 73 22.42 7.69 22.28
C ALA A 73 21.97 7.41 23.72
N VAL A 74 20.87 6.67 23.90
CA VAL A 74 20.39 6.27 25.24
C VAL A 74 21.39 5.34 25.92
N GLY A 75 21.95 4.36 25.20
CA GLY A 75 22.98 3.46 25.72
C GLY A 75 24.23 4.22 26.19
N LEU A 76 24.74 5.13 25.36
CA LEU A 76 25.88 5.97 25.71
C LEU A 76 25.59 6.89 26.90
N PHE A 77 24.41 7.50 26.95
CA PHE A 77 24.02 8.39 28.05
C PHE A 77 23.97 7.63 29.39
N ILE A 78 23.33 6.46 29.40
CA ILE A 78 23.24 5.61 30.61
C ILE A 78 24.62 5.05 30.98
N GLY A 79 25.38 4.55 30.00
CA GLY A 79 26.70 4.00 30.20
C GLY A 79 27.69 5.02 30.77
N TRP A 80 27.69 6.24 30.23
CA TRP A 80 28.51 7.34 30.74
C TRP A 80 28.12 7.76 32.15
N GLY A 81 26.81 7.89 32.43
CA GLY A 81 26.33 8.20 33.78
C GLY A 81 26.73 7.14 34.81
N LEU A 82 26.64 5.86 34.45
CA LEU A 82 27.05 4.75 35.31
C LEU A 82 28.56 4.68 35.52
N ASP A 83 29.35 4.86 34.46
CA ASP A 83 30.81 4.91 34.57
C ASP A 83 31.26 6.02 35.53
N GLN A 84 30.59 7.19 35.50
CA GLN A 84 30.89 8.29 36.43
C GLN A 84 30.50 7.99 37.88
N LEU A 85 29.41 7.26 38.11
CA LEU A 85 28.93 6.91 39.45
C LEU A 85 29.75 5.77 40.08
N LEU A 86 30.14 4.79 39.27
CA LEU A 86 30.82 3.57 39.72
C LEU A 86 32.35 3.63 39.57
N GLY A 87 32.88 4.67 38.90
CA GLY A 87 34.30 4.81 38.61
C GLY A 87 34.83 3.79 37.61
N THR A 88 33.94 3.17 36.83
CA THR A 88 34.30 2.21 35.77
C THR A 88 34.48 2.92 34.44
N ASN A 89 35.10 2.25 33.46
CA ASN A 89 35.24 2.75 32.08
C ASN A 89 34.77 1.74 31.03
N TRP A 90 34.23 0.60 31.48
CA TRP A 90 33.82 -0.50 30.62
C TRP A 90 32.29 -0.58 30.48
N LEU A 91 31.52 0.10 31.34
CA LEU A 91 30.06 0.07 31.25
C LEU A 91 29.58 0.82 30.03
N ILE A 92 30.25 1.90 29.60
CA ILE A 92 29.88 2.57 28.36
C ILE A 92 29.96 1.65 27.14
N ILE A 93 30.92 0.72 27.11
CA ILE A 93 31.07 -0.27 26.03
C ILE A 93 29.94 -1.29 26.09
N VAL A 94 29.64 -1.81 27.29
CA VAL A 94 28.55 -2.77 27.48
C VAL A 94 27.20 -2.14 27.12
N PHE A 95 26.93 -0.94 27.61
CA PHE A 95 25.69 -0.23 27.31
C PHE A 95 25.62 0.27 25.86
N LEU A 96 26.74 0.51 25.20
CA LEU A 96 26.77 0.75 23.75
C LEU A 96 26.29 -0.50 23.00
N LEU A 97 26.79 -1.69 23.34
CA LEU A 97 26.35 -2.94 22.70
C LEU A 97 24.85 -3.19 22.95
N VAL A 98 24.39 -2.96 24.18
CA VAL A 98 22.96 -3.06 24.54
C VAL A 98 22.13 -2.02 23.77
N GLY A 99 22.61 -0.79 23.65
CA GLY A 99 21.95 0.29 22.91
C GLY A 99 21.82 0.00 21.41
N VAL A 100 22.89 -0.52 20.80
CA VAL A 100 22.86 -0.99 19.40
C VAL A 100 21.87 -2.15 19.25
N ALA A 101 21.91 -3.15 20.13
CA ALA A 101 20.97 -4.27 20.09
C ALA A 101 19.52 -3.80 20.23
N ALA A 102 19.24 -2.89 21.16
CA ALA A 102 17.92 -2.29 21.34
C ALA A 102 17.47 -1.51 20.10
N GLY A 103 18.35 -0.71 19.49
CA GLY A 103 18.08 0.02 18.25
C GLY A 103 17.73 -0.92 17.09
N LEU A 104 18.52 -1.98 16.89
CA LEU A 104 18.27 -3.00 15.87
C LEU A 104 16.94 -3.73 16.11
N LEU A 105 16.64 -4.12 17.36
CA LEU A 105 15.37 -4.74 17.72
C LEU A 105 14.18 -3.81 17.41
N ASN A 106 14.33 -2.51 17.63
CA ASN A 106 13.28 -1.53 17.32
C ASN A 106 13.07 -1.40 15.80
N VAL A 107 14.15 -1.35 15.01
CA VAL A 107 14.08 -1.34 13.54
C VAL A 107 13.40 -2.59 12.99
N ILE A 108 13.79 -3.78 13.47
CA ILE A 108 13.17 -5.06 13.05
C ILE A 108 11.69 -5.08 13.42
N ARG A 109 11.32 -4.58 14.60
CA ARG A 109 9.92 -4.47 15.03
C ARG A 109 9.12 -3.54 14.12
N THR A 110 9.70 -2.41 13.72
CA THR A 110 9.09 -1.48 12.75
C THR A 110 8.92 -2.14 11.38
N ALA A 111 9.95 -2.83 10.88
CA ALA A 111 9.88 -3.54 9.60
C ALA A 111 8.80 -4.62 9.59
N ARG A 112 8.69 -5.42 10.67
CA ARG A 112 7.65 -6.45 10.80
C ARG A 112 6.24 -5.88 10.82
N ARG A 113 6.02 -4.72 11.45
CA ARG A 113 4.71 -4.05 11.47
C ARG A 113 4.27 -3.65 10.06
N LEU A 114 5.19 -3.12 9.26
CA LEU A 114 4.90 -2.71 7.89
C LEU A 114 4.55 -3.91 6.98
N GLN A 115 5.20 -5.06 7.20
CA GLN A 115 4.89 -6.31 6.50
C GLN A 115 3.52 -6.88 6.91
N ALA A 116 3.21 -6.92 8.20
CA ALA A 116 1.92 -7.40 8.70
C ALA A 116 0.73 -6.54 8.22
N GLU A 117 0.93 -5.23 8.02
CA GLU A 117 -0.10 -4.33 7.51
C GLU A 117 -0.35 -4.50 5.98
N SER A 118 0.62 -5.05 5.25
CA SER A 118 0.52 -5.29 3.80
C SER A 118 -0.05 -6.68 3.45
N GLU A 119 0.00 -7.63 4.37
CA GLU A 119 -0.57 -8.98 4.24
C GLU A 119 -2.10 -9.05 4.04
N PRO A 120 -2.96 -8.31 4.77
CA PRO A 120 -4.41 -8.36 4.58
C PRO A 120 -4.87 -7.76 3.23
N LEU A 121 -4.02 -6.99 2.55
CA LEU A 121 -4.28 -6.44 1.23
C LEU A 121 -3.90 -7.41 0.11
N GLN A 122 -2.79 -8.16 0.25
CA GLN A 122 -2.42 -9.20 -0.71
C GLN A 122 -3.35 -10.42 -0.66
N ARG A 123 -3.85 -10.82 0.51
CA ARG A 123 -4.82 -11.93 0.62
C ARG A 123 -6.17 -11.64 -0.05
N LYS A 124 -6.45 -10.37 -0.40
CA LYS A 124 -7.70 -9.91 -1.01
C LYS A 124 -7.57 -9.59 -2.51
N ALA A 125 -6.35 -9.60 -3.06
CA ALA A 125 -6.14 -9.68 -4.50
C ALA A 125 -6.23 -11.16 -4.87
N PRO A 126 -7.29 -11.62 -5.55
CA PRO A 126 -7.39 -13.02 -5.92
C PRO A 126 -6.19 -13.34 -6.81
N SER A 127 -5.41 -14.34 -6.43
CA SER A 127 -4.46 -14.97 -7.34
C SER A 127 -5.26 -15.40 -8.56
N VAL A 128 -5.04 -14.72 -9.68
CA VAL A 128 -5.51 -15.13 -10.99
C VAL A 128 -5.07 -16.58 -11.13
N LYS A 129 -6.05 -17.49 -11.13
CA LYS A 129 -5.81 -18.86 -11.56
C LYS A 129 -5.45 -18.74 -13.03
N ASP A 130 -4.25 -19.16 -13.38
CA ASP A 130 -3.96 -19.56 -14.75
C ASP A 130 -4.88 -20.74 -15.03
N ASP A 131 -6.00 -20.47 -15.72
CA ASP A 131 -6.83 -21.49 -16.36
C ASP A 131 -6.05 -22.03 -17.58
N ASP A 132 -4.93 -22.70 -17.29
CA ASP A 132 -4.37 -23.73 -18.15
C ASP A 132 -5.02 -25.04 -17.71
N GLU A 133 -6.05 -25.45 -18.44
CA GLU A 133 -6.57 -26.83 -18.59
C GLU A 133 -8.09 -26.79 -18.73
N ASP A 134 -8.58 -26.68 -19.97
CA ASP A 134 -9.77 -27.41 -20.41
C ASP A 134 -9.75 -27.58 -21.94
N LYS A 135 -9.33 -28.79 -22.34
CA LYS A 135 -9.64 -29.61 -23.53
C LYS A 135 -9.71 -29.00 -24.94
#